data_AF-A0A2G5V717-F1
#
_entry.id   AF-A0A2G5V717-F1
#
_cell.length_a   1.000
_cell.length_b   1.000
_cell.length_c   1.000
_cell.angle_alpha   90.00
_cell.angle_beta   90.00
_cell.angle_gamma   90.00
#
_symmetry.space_group_name_H-M   'P 1'
#
loop_
_entity.id
_entity.type
_entity.pdbx_description
1 polymer ?
#
loop_
_entity_poly.entity_id
_entity_poly.type
_entity_poly.pdbx_seq_one_letter_code
_entity_poly.pdbx_strand_id
1 'polypeptide(L)'
;MAVFLFQWFEAILAKSVMIPYQIGLIVIGNDPKKSFYSWWSSSEQEMAFVKNTQEILPLYIASYVFRHYMFSMFFGIMAIGFERACATYYIQDYECVRRRHIPLFLIIFVNFTTIPYAYFLIHNMIPFMVVYGHWAFCIISVFVGYFVILKINFVFRNQLKNNCDHRKYTLARKFQVEENIRSLTIARKSVYVIMVYIFLCLLVLTILMSEILADYKIVLVHTLDTLLMLLLICYILFSAAMIVSFSNSSDLLWLPVYSINDRIHESSFYIVLGCFQIVIYCFTGYVIIRTCSIFLRIKLFHENINILMAWFLCQWFEAILAKCVIIPYQTGMIQIGQDPRKTYFNWWTDNRTEMLIVKDKKEIWSLYVSSCFMWHYIWSVMFGPVVVGVERLCATYYIQDYENSRRRQIPIILILVTNLITIPYAYLVINDQIPFMIAYGQCVMNAAIVFFGYIIGFRINVIWRERMDSDQNRYSLARKFQVEENIRYLLVARKLVFVVVIYLSLSLILLISLVFGYFDGFEIVFVHILDNVILS
;
A
#
# COMPACT_ATOMS: atom_id res chain seq x y z
N MET A 1 3.69 6.95 -20.51
CA MET A 1 3.18 6.59 -19.17
C MET A 1 2.37 5.29 -19.19
N ALA A 2 1.27 5.19 -19.95
CA ALA A 2 0.46 3.95 -20.00
C ALA A 2 1.25 2.69 -20.41
N VAL A 3 2.18 2.81 -21.37
CA VAL A 3 3.05 1.69 -21.80
C VAL A 3 3.97 1.22 -20.67
N PHE A 4 4.63 2.15 -19.97
CA PHE A 4 5.49 1.82 -18.81
C PHE A 4 4.67 1.26 -17.64
N LEU A 5 3.42 1.70 -17.47
CA LEU A 5 2.50 1.11 -16.48
C LEU A 5 2.03 -0.29 -16.89
N PHE A 6 1.98 -0.62 -18.18
CA PHE A 6 1.59 -1.95 -18.65
C PHE A 6 2.72 -2.99 -18.47
N GLN A 7 3.98 -2.54 -18.49
CA GLN A 7 5.14 -3.37 -18.14
C GLN A 7 5.09 -3.88 -16.68
N TRP A 8 4.19 -3.34 -15.84
CA TRP A 8 3.86 -3.90 -14.53
C TRP A 8 3.44 -5.38 -14.58
N PHE A 9 2.73 -5.80 -15.63
CA PHE A 9 2.35 -7.21 -15.81
C PHE A 9 3.56 -8.12 -16.04
N GLU A 10 4.63 -7.60 -16.66
CA GLU A 10 5.88 -8.34 -16.86
C GLU A 10 6.52 -8.70 -15.51
N ALA A 11 6.53 -7.76 -14.57
CA ALA A 11 7.11 -7.96 -13.24
C ALA A 11 6.34 -8.99 -12.40
N ILE A 12 4.99 -8.94 -12.44
CA ILE A 12 4.15 -9.91 -11.74
C ILE A 12 4.37 -11.31 -12.29
N LEU A 13 4.32 -11.44 -13.62
CA LEU A 13 4.44 -12.73 -14.29
C LEU A 13 5.84 -13.32 -14.04
N ALA A 14 6.88 -12.50 -14.11
CA ALA A 14 8.23 -12.91 -13.73
C ALA A 14 8.34 -13.35 -12.27
N LYS A 15 7.84 -12.56 -11.31
CA LYS A 15 7.90 -12.93 -9.89
C LYS A 15 7.05 -14.15 -9.56
N SER A 16 5.91 -14.38 -10.20
CA SER A 16 5.12 -15.62 -10.02
C SER A 16 5.91 -16.87 -10.39
N VAL A 17 6.83 -16.77 -11.36
CA VAL A 17 7.73 -17.86 -11.75
C VAL A 17 8.95 -17.94 -10.83
N MET A 18 9.49 -16.81 -10.35
CA MET A 18 10.65 -16.79 -9.45
C MET A 18 10.34 -17.22 -8.01
N ILE A 19 9.16 -16.87 -7.49
CA ILE A 19 8.77 -17.12 -6.09
C ILE A 19 8.93 -18.60 -5.70
N PRO A 20 8.44 -19.59 -6.48
CA PRO A 20 8.64 -21.01 -6.19
C PRO A 20 10.11 -21.42 -5.97
N TYR A 21 11.05 -20.77 -6.68
CA TYR A 21 12.49 -21.00 -6.49
C TYR A 21 13.03 -20.26 -5.26
N GLN A 22 12.56 -19.04 -5.00
CA GLN A 22 12.96 -18.24 -3.84
C GLN A 22 12.49 -18.84 -2.50
N ILE A 23 11.31 -19.47 -2.49
CA ILE A 23 10.72 -20.12 -1.31
C ILE A 23 11.14 -21.59 -1.16
N GLY A 24 11.95 -22.12 -2.08
CA GLY A 24 12.47 -23.48 -2.00
C GLY A 24 11.51 -24.60 -2.42
N LEU A 25 10.36 -24.30 -3.05
CA LEU A 25 9.49 -25.32 -3.65
C LEU A 25 10.17 -26.01 -4.84
N ILE A 26 10.99 -25.27 -5.60
CA ILE A 26 11.80 -25.80 -6.68
C ILE A 26 13.26 -25.52 -6.35
N VAL A 27 14.00 -26.59 -6.02
CA VAL A 27 15.39 -26.50 -5.58
C VAL A 27 16.32 -26.58 -6.78
N ILE A 28 17.27 -25.65 -6.87
CA ILE A 28 18.33 -25.62 -7.89
C ILE A 28 19.68 -25.55 -7.16
N GLY A 29 20.66 -26.34 -7.59
CA GLY A 29 22.03 -26.28 -7.09
C GLY A 29 22.59 -27.64 -6.69
N ASN A 30 23.89 -27.67 -6.39
CA ASN A 30 24.60 -28.88 -5.96
C ASN A 30 24.27 -29.32 -4.52
N ASP A 31 23.74 -28.43 -3.67
CA ASP A 31 23.38 -28.72 -2.28
C ASP A 31 21.93 -28.29 -2.00
N PRO A 32 20.98 -29.23 -1.89
CA PRO A 32 19.56 -28.92 -1.69
C PRO A 32 19.24 -28.37 -0.28
N LYS A 33 20.19 -28.43 0.67
CA LYS A 33 20.00 -27.87 2.02
C LYS A 33 20.58 -26.47 2.18
N LYS A 34 21.32 -25.99 1.17
CA LYS A 34 21.97 -24.69 1.20
C LYS A 34 21.07 -23.62 0.58
N SER A 35 20.71 -22.64 1.38
CA SER A 35 19.98 -21.46 0.92
C SER A 35 20.96 -20.38 0.41
N PHE A 36 20.65 -19.81 -0.76
CA PHE A 36 21.46 -18.79 -1.41
C PHE A 36 20.81 -17.41 -1.22
N TYR A 37 21.46 -16.52 -0.48
CA TYR A 37 20.97 -15.16 -0.22
C TYR A 37 21.97 -14.12 -0.73
N SER A 38 21.87 -13.79 -2.03
CA SER A 38 22.67 -12.71 -2.60
C SER A 38 22.03 -12.10 -3.85
N TRP A 39 22.11 -10.78 -3.98
CA TRP A 39 21.78 -10.05 -5.21
C TRP A 39 22.89 -10.13 -6.26
N TRP A 40 24.14 -10.24 -5.79
CA TRP A 40 25.36 -10.42 -6.57
C TRP A 40 26.47 -10.88 -5.62
N SER A 41 27.25 -11.90 -6.01
CA SER A 41 28.42 -12.34 -5.26
C SER A 41 29.58 -12.60 -6.21
N SER A 42 30.80 -12.38 -5.74
CA SER A 42 32.03 -12.80 -6.41
C SER A 42 32.60 -14.09 -5.83
N SER A 43 32.06 -14.57 -4.70
CA SER A 43 32.50 -15.78 -4.02
C SER A 43 31.81 -17.01 -4.61
N GLU A 44 32.59 -17.97 -5.10
CA GLU A 44 32.09 -19.26 -5.60
C GLU A 44 31.30 -20.03 -4.53
N GLN A 45 31.59 -19.79 -3.24
CA GLN A 45 30.87 -20.43 -2.15
C GLN A 45 29.44 -19.92 -1.97
N GLU A 46 29.09 -18.74 -2.52
CA GLU A 46 27.74 -18.17 -2.45
C GLU A 46 26.95 -18.35 -3.76
N MET A 47 27.51 -19.06 -4.74
CA MET A 47 26.89 -19.30 -6.04
C MET A 47 26.23 -20.68 -6.11
N ALA A 48 25.06 -20.74 -6.75
CA ALA A 48 24.40 -22.00 -7.07
C ALA A 48 25.00 -22.58 -8.36
N PHE A 49 25.58 -23.77 -8.28
CA PHE A 49 26.09 -24.48 -9.45
C PHE A 49 24.99 -25.29 -10.12
N VAL A 50 24.81 -25.07 -11.42
CA VAL A 50 23.75 -25.69 -12.24
C VAL A 50 24.38 -26.64 -13.24
N LYS A 51 23.83 -27.85 -13.40
CA LYS A 51 24.38 -28.88 -14.30
C LYS A 51 23.93 -28.69 -15.76
N ASN A 52 22.71 -28.18 -15.98
CA ASN A 52 22.16 -27.98 -17.32
C ASN A 52 21.37 -26.65 -17.40
N THR A 53 21.57 -25.88 -18.48
CA THR A 53 20.82 -24.64 -18.76
C THR A 53 19.31 -24.86 -18.90
N GLN A 54 18.86 -26.07 -19.25
CA GLN A 54 17.43 -26.39 -19.34
C GLN A 54 16.73 -26.42 -17.97
N GLU A 55 17.44 -26.78 -16.90
CA GLU A 55 16.89 -26.84 -15.53
C GLU A 55 16.51 -25.46 -15.00
N ILE A 56 17.23 -24.42 -15.45
CA ILE A 56 17.01 -23.04 -15.04
C ILE A 56 16.27 -22.21 -16.08
N LEU A 57 15.82 -22.80 -17.19
CA LEU A 57 15.19 -22.04 -18.28
C LEU A 57 13.99 -21.18 -17.81
N PRO A 58 13.06 -21.68 -16.98
CA PRO A 58 11.97 -20.84 -16.46
C PRO A 58 12.47 -19.69 -15.58
N LEU A 59 13.46 -19.98 -14.72
CA LEU A 59 14.06 -18.98 -13.83
C LEU A 59 14.86 -17.93 -14.63
N TYR A 60 15.53 -18.34 -15.70
CA TYR A 60 16.26 -17.47 -16.62
C TYR A 60 15.32 -16.53 -17.36
N ILE A 61 14.24 -17.06 -17.96
CA ILE A 61 13.22 -16.25 -18.64
C ILE A 61 12.57 -15.26 -17.65
N ALA A 62 12.20 -15.74 -16.46
CA ALA A 62 11.60 -14.89 -15.44
C ALA A 62 12.58 -13.80 -14.96
N SER A 63 13.84 -14.15 -14.71
CA SER A 63 14.88 -13.18 -14.33
C SER A 63 15.13 -12.14 -15.42
N TYR A 64 15.07 -12.55 -16.69
CA TYR A 64 15.22 -11.65 -17.83
C TYR A 64 14.08 -10.65 -17.92
N VAL A 65 12.83 -11.14 -17.84
CA VAL A 65 11.63 -10.30 -17.86
C VAL A 65 11.59 -9.36 -16.66
N PHE A 66 11.96 -9.84 -15.46
CA PHE A 66 12.03 -9.01 -14.26
C PHE A 66 13.07 -7.89 -14.38
N ARG A 67 14.28 -8.23 -14.86
CA ARG A 67 15.36 -7.24 -15.06
C ARG A 67 15.00 -6.25 -16.18
N HIS A 68 14.38 -6.71 -17.27
CA HIS A 68 13.86 -5.85 -18.32
C HIS A 68 12.88 -4.80 -17.77
N TYR A 69 11.91 -5.24 -16.97
CA TYR A 69 10.99 -4.34 -16.28
C TYR A 69 11.71 -3.30 -15.41
N MET A 70 12.63 -3.75 -14.55
CA MET A 70 13.38 -2.86 -13.65
C MET A 70 14.10 -1.75 -14.44
N PHE A 71 14.83 -2.12 -15.49
CA PHE A 71 15.53 -1.14 -16.31
C PHE A 71 14.56 -0.28 -17.11
N SER A 72 13.49 -0.84 -17.67
CA SER A 72 12.51 -0.08 -18.45
C SER A 72 11.77 0.96 -17.62
N MET A 73 11.45 0.68 -16.35
CA MET A 73 10.90 1.67 -15.44
C MET A 73 11.88 2.81 -15.16
N PHE A 74 13.15 2.46 -14.97
CA PHE A 74 14.21 3.41 -14.67
C PHE A 74 14.51 4.35 -15.86
N PHE A 75 14.73 3.77 -17.04
CA PHE A 75 14.90 4.52 -18.30
C PHE A 75 13.60 5.21 -18.74
N GLY A 76 12.44 4.67 -18.39
CA GLY A 76 11.12 5.26 -18.66
C GLY A 76 10.89 6.58 -17.93
N ILE A 77 11.37 6.73 -16.69
CA ILE A 77 11.34 8.01 -15.96
C ILE A 77 12.18 9.06 -16.69
N MET A 78 13.37 8.67 -17.16
CA MET A 78 14.22 9.56 -17.95
C MET A 78 13.58 9.96 -19.28
N ALA A 79 12.92 9.02 -19.96
CA ALA A 79 12.16 9.30 -21.17
C ALA A 79 11.01 10.29 -20.93
N ILE A 80 10.32 10.21 -19.79
CA ILE A 80 9.32 11.22 -19.39
C ILE A 80 9.98 12.58 -19.17
N GLY A 81 11.14 12.63 -18.53
CA GLY A 81 11.92 13.86 -18.38
C GLY A 81 12.31 14.50 -19.72
N PHE A 82 12.76 13.68 -20.67
CA PHE A 82 13.07 14.10 -22.04
C PHE A 82 11.84 14.61 -22.80
N GLU A 83 10.71 13.93 -22.68
CA GLU A 83 9.44 14.39 -23.28
C GLU A 83 9.06 15.78 -22.75
N ARG A 84 9.23 16.04 -21.45
CA ARG A 84 8.98 17.36 -20.85
C ARG A 84 9.99 18.42 -21.27
N ALA A 85 11.25 18.04 -21.50
CA ALA A 85 12.25 18.92 -22.09
C ALA A 85 11.85 19.30 -23.53
N CYS A 86 11.42 18.34 -24.34
CA CYS A 86 10.90 18.59 -25.69
C CYS A 86 9.64 19.48 -25.67
N ALA A 87 8.72 19.28 -24.73
CA ALA A 87 7.55 20.14 -24.55
C ALA A 87 7.93 21.60 -24.20
N THR A 88 9.01 21.78 -23.44
CA THR A 88 9.56 23.11 -23.10
C THR A 88 10.31 23.73 -24.28
N TYR A 89 10.95 22.92 -25.13
CA TYR A 89 11.63 23.40 -26.34
C TYR A 89 10.62 23.82 -27.43
N TYR A 90 9.61 23.00 -27.69
CA TYR A 90 8.55 23.25 -28.67
C TYR A 90 7.37 24.05 -28.09
N ILE A 91 7.65 24.99 -27.19
CA ILE A 91 6.63 25.75 -26.43
C ILE A 91 5.74 26.67 -27.27
N GLN A 92 5.87 26.68 -28.59
CA GLN A 92 5.02 27.49 -29.47
C GLN A 92 3.83 26.70 -29.99
N ASP A 93 3.98 25.40 -30.17
CA ASP A 93 3.04 24.58 -30.93
C ASP A 93 2.97 23.12 -30.45
N TYR A 94 3.57 22.79 -29.28
CA TYR A 94 3.63 21.42 -28.75
C TYR A 94 2.26 20.72 -28.73
N GLU A 95 1.24 21.41 -28.23
CA GLU A 95 -0.15 20.91 -28.13
C GLU A 95 -0.96 21.08 -29.42
N CYS A 96 -0.55 21.97 -30.32
CA CYS A 96 -1.27 22.26 -31.56
C CYS A 96 -0.94 21.25 -32.66
N VAL A 97 0.29 20.74 -32.68
CA VAL A 97 0.73 19.73 -33.63
C VAL A 97 0.88 18.39 -32.92
N ARG A 98 0.15 17.39 -33.41
CA ARG A 98 0.11 16.05 -32.80
C ARG A 98 1.43 15.30 -33.01
N ARG A 99 2.39 15.49 -32.11
CA ARG A 99 3.74 14.88 -32.18
C ARG A 99 3.81 13.49 -31.58
N ARG A 100 3.00 12.53 -32.07
CA ARG A 100 3.03 11.14 -31.56
C ARG A 100 4.40 10.45 -31.75
N HIS A 101 5.21 10.93 -32.70
CA HIS A 101 6.53 10.36 -32.99
C HIS A 101 7.53 10.53 -31.83
N ILE A 102 7.46 11.61 -31.05
CA ILE A 102 8.36 11.85 -29.90
C ILE A 102 8.20 10.75 -28.83
N PRO A 103 7.00 10.51 -28.25
CA PRO A 103 6.83 9.46 -27.27
C PRO A 103 7.03 8.05 -27.85
N LEU A 104 6.67 7.81 -29.12
CA LEU A 104 6.93 6.52 -29.77
C LEU A 104 8.43 6.24 -29.90
N PHE A 105 9.21 7.23 -30.36
CA PHE A 105 10.66 7.13 -30.45
C PHE A 105 11.29 6.86 -29.08
N LEU A 106 10.85 7.60 -28.05
CA LEU A 106 11.34 7.41 -26.68
C LEU A 106 11.03 6.01 -26.13
N ILE A 107 9.83 5.48 -26.39
CA ILE A 107 9.46 4.11 -25.97
C ILE A 107 10.33 3.08 -26.69
N ILE A 108 10.52 3.21 -28.00
CA ILE A 108 11.36 2.31 -28.80
C ILE A 108 12.81 2.37 -28.30
N PHE A 109 13.34 3.57 -28.05
CA PHE A 109 14.67 3.77 -27.52
C PHE A 109 14.86 3.12 -26.15
N VAL A 110 13.90 3.28 -25.24
CA VAL A 110 13.95 2.64 -23.91
C VAL A 110 13.99 1.12 -24.06
N ASN A 111 13.09 0.51 -24.83
CA ASN A 111 13.09 -0.95 -24.99
C ASN A 111 14.34 -1.46 -25.73
N PHE A 112 14.80 -0.75 -26.75
CA PHE A 112 16.01 -1.09 -27.49
C PHE A 112 17.27 -1.06 -26.60
N THR A 113 17.29 -0.20 -25.58
CA THR A 113 18.40 -0.13 -24.63
C THR A 113 18.26 -1.14 -23.50
N THR A 114 17.05 -1.32 -22.93
CA THR A 114 16.82 -2.16 -21.74
C THR A 114 16.90 -3.65 -22.03
N ILE A 115 16.49 -4.10 -23.23
CA ILE A 115 16.53 -5.52 -23.64
C ILE A 115 17.99 -6.04 -23.67
N PRO A 116 18.93 -5.44 -24.44
CA PRO A 116 20.34 -5.84 -24.38
C PRO A 116 20.97 -5.64 -23.01
N TYR A 117 20.59 -4.60 -22.28
CA TYR A 117 21.14 -4.33 -20.95
C TYR A 117 20.78 -5.43 -19.95
N ALA A 118 19.53 -5.91 -19.97
CA ALA A 118 19.10 -7.05 -19.16
C ALA A 118 19.87 -8.33 -19.52
N TYR A 119 20.11 -8.58 -20.82
CA TYR A 119 20.92 -9.70 -21.29
C TYR A 119 22.36 -9.65 -20.76
N PHE A 120 23.05 -8.51 -20.94
CA PHE A 120 24.43 -8.35 -20.50
C PHE A 120 24.57 -8.49 -18.98
N LEU A 121 23.57 -8.04 -18.22
CA LEU A 121 23.57 -8.17 -16.78
C LEU A 121 23.44 -9.63 -16.31
N ILE A 122 22.54 -10.41 -16.92
CA ILE A 122 22.35 -11.82 -16.56
C ILE A 122 23.60 -12.65 -16.86
N HIS A 123 24.27 -12.34 -17.98
CA HIS A 123 25.52 -13.00 -18.35
C HIS A 123 26.76 -12.41 -17.65
N ASN A 124 26.58 -11.51 -16.69
CA ASN A 124 27.65 -10.84 -15.94
C ASN A 124 28.73 -10.22 -16.86
N MET A 125 28.34 -9.77 -18.05
CA MET A 125 29.23 -9.14 -19.04
C MET A 125 29.57 -7.69 -18.66
N ILE A 126 28.78 -7.11 -17.75
CA ILE A 126 29.00 -5.77 -17.19
C ILE A 126 29.25 -5.95 -15.68
N PRO A 127 30.37 -5.44 -15.15
CA PRO A 127 30.63 -5.48 -13.72
C PRO A 127 29.51 -4.76 -12.94
N PHE A 128 29.05 -5.37 -11.85
CA PHE A 128 27.95 -4.83 -11.04
C PHE A 128 28.21 -3.39 -10.54
N MET A 129 29.46 -3.04 -10.24
CA MET A 129 29.84 -1.67 -9.85
C MET A 129 29.58 -0.63 -10.94
N VAL A 130 29.74 -1.00 -12.22
CA VAL A 130 29.43 -0.12 -13.36
C VAL A 130 27.92 0.10 -13.46
N VAL A 131 27.13 -0.94 -13.21
CA VAL A 131 25.67 -0.88 -13.19
C VAL A 131 25.19 0.04 -12.06
N TYR A 132 25.73 -0.14 -10.86
CA TYR A 132 25.46 0.71 -9.69
C TYR A 132 25.80 2.18 -9.96
N GLY A 133 27.00 2.45 -10.51
CA GLY A 133 27.42 3.80 -10.86
C GLY A 133 26.52 4.44 -11.92
N HIS A 134 26.10 3.67 -12.93
CA HIS A 134 25.14 4.12 -13.94
C HIS A 134 23.79 4.48 -13.32
N TRP A 135 23.30 3.70 -12.36
CA TRP A 135 22.05 3.99 -11.64
C TRP A 135 22.15 5.31 -10.87
N ALA A 136 23.20 5.47 -10.06
CA ALA A 136 23.43 6.70 -9.31
C ALA A 136 23.47 7.93 -10.24
N PHE A 137 24.18 7.83 -11.37
CA PHE A 137 24.28 8.91 -12.35
C PHE A 137 22.93 9.27 -12.97
N CYS A 138 22.15 8.28 -13.40
CA CYS A 138 20.83 8.52 -13.99
C CYS A 138 19.88 9.23 -13.02
N ILE A 139 19.88 8.88 -11.73
CA ILE A 139 19.04 9.52 -10.71
C ILE A 139 19.39 10.99 -10.56
N ILE A 140 20.68 11.30 -10.44
CA ILE A 140 21.19 12.66 -10.35
C ILE A 140 20.79 13.44 -11.60
N SER A 141 20.93 12.84 -12.79
CA SER A 141 20.57 13.49 -14.06
C SER A 141 19.08 13.83 -14.17
N VAL A 142 18.19 12.92 -13.73
CA VAL A 142 16.73 13.14 -13.73
C VAL A 142 16.35 14.23 -12.73
N PHE A 143 16.95 14.21 -11.54
CA PHE A 143 16.72 15.20 -10.50
C PHE A 143 17.13 16.61 -10.96
N VAL A 144 18.38 16.74 -11.43
CA VAL A 144 18.90 18.01 -11.96
C VAL A 144 18.08 18.47 -13.16
N GLY A 145 17.78 17.57 -14.10
CA GLY A 145 16.97 17.86 -15.28
C GLY A 145 15.59 18.42 -14.92
N TYR A 146 14.89 17.82 -13.94
CA TYR A 146 13.61 18.31 -13.46
C TYR A 146 13.69 19.76 -12.93
N PHE A 147 14.68 20.07 -12.08
CA PHE A 147 14.85 21.42 -11.55
C PHE A 147 15.26 22.44 -12.61
N VAL A 148 16.11 22.03 -13.57
CA VAL A 148 16.50 22.88 -14.70
C VAL A 148 15.29 23.22 -15.56
N ILE A 149 14.48 22.22 -15.94
CA ILE A 149 13.24 22.43 -16.72
C ILE A 149 12.28 23.35 -15.96
N LEU A 150 12.11 23.13 -14.65
CA LEU A 150 11.24 23.96 -13.81
C LEU A 150 11.75 25.42 -13.76
N LYS A 151 13.06 25.62 -13.56
CA LYS A 151 13.69 26.95 -13.55
C LYS A 151 13.52 27.67 -14.88
N ILE A 152 13.75 26.98 -16.00
CA ILE A 152 13.57 27.54 -17.35
C ILE A 152 12.12 28.00 -17.56
N ASN A 153 11.14 27.17 -17.17
CA ASN A 153 9.73 27.54 -17.30
C ASN A 153 9.36 28.76 -16.43
N PHE A 154 9.89 28.87 -15.20
CA PHE A 154 9.71 30.08 -14.38
C PHE A 154 10.37 31.32 -14.98
N VAL A 155 11.56 31.20 -15.57
CA VAL A 155 12.23 32.31 -16.27
C VAL A 155 11.37 32.78 -17.45
N PHE A 156 10.84 31.86 -18.26
CA PHE A 156 9.92 32.22 -19.35
C PHE A 156 8.66 32.91 -18.86
N ARG A 157 8.07 32.45 -17.75
CA ARG A 157 6.91 33.11 -17.13
C ARG A 157 7.22 34.56 -16.71
N ASN A 158 8.39 34.80 -16.12
CA ASN A 158 8.79 36.13 -15.68
C ASN A 158 9.09 37.05 -16.87
N GLN A 159 9.77 36.55 -17.92
CA GLN A 159 9.98 37.30 -19.17
C GLN A 159 8.65 37.66 -19.85
N LEU A 160 7.67 36.74 -19.81
CA LEU A 160 6.32 36.96 -20.36
C LEU A 160 5.47 37.96 -19.59
N LYS A 161 5.72 38.13 -18.29
CA LYS A 161 5.05 39.13 -17.45
C LYS A 161 5.67 40.52 -17.59
N ASN A 162 6.98 40.60 -17.82
CA ASN A 162 7.72 41.86 -17.84
C ASN A 162 7.80 42.52 -19.23
N ASN A 163 7.58 41.79 -20.33
CA ASN A 163 7.69 42.33 -21.70
C ASN A 163 6.33 42.67 -22.34
N CYS A 164 6.19 43.89 -22.87
CA CYS A 164 5.00 44.39 -23.59
C CYS A 164 4.96 44.06 -25.09
N ASP A 165 5.94 43.31 -25.63
CA ASP A 165 6.03 43.06 -27.07
C ASP A 165 5.05 41.95 -27.51
N HIS A 166 3.86 42.38 -27.92
CA HIS A 166 2.74 41.51 -28.31
C HIS A 166 3.00 40.62 -29.53
N ARG A 167 4.02 40.90 -30.36
CA ARG A 167 4.34 40.07 -31.55
C ARG A 167 5.18 38.83 -31.21
N LYS A 168 5.95 38.86 -30.12
CA LYS A 168 6.88 37.77 -29.74
C LYS A 168 6.26 36.76 -28.75
N TYR A 169 5.12 37.13 -28.15
CA TYR A 169 4.51 36.44 -27.03
C TYR A 169 3.00 36.29 -27.20
N THR A 170 2.61 35.34 -28.05
CA THR A 170 1.22 34.97 -28.31
C THR A 170 0.52 34.42 -27.06
N LEU A 171 -0.81 34.54 -27.00
CA LEU A 171 -1.63 34.01 -25.91
C LEU A 171 -1.41 32.50 -25.70
N ALA A 172 -1.23 31.76 -26.80
CA ALA A 172 -0.92 30.33 -26.79
C ALA A 172 0.35 30.02 -26.00
N ARG A 173 1.41 30.80 -26.19
CA ARG A 173 2.70 30.64 -25.48
C ARG A 173 2.57 30.93 -23.98
N LYS A 174 1.76 31.93 -23.59
CA LYS A 174 1.46 32.22 -22.18
C LYS A 174 0.70 31.07 -21.51
N PHE A 175 -0.31 30.54 -22.19
CA PHE A 175 -1.09 29.41 -21.72
C PHE A 175 -0.22 28.15 -21.57
N GLN A 176 0.66 27.87 -22.53
CA GLN A 176 1.56 26.72 -22.50
C GLN A 176 2.61 26.79 -21.38
N VAL A 177 3.21 27.96 -21.13
CA VAL A 177 4.14 28.12 -19.99
C VAL A 177 3.43 27.88 -18.66
N GLU A 178 2.22 28.42 -18.47
CA GLU A 178 1.48 28.26 -17.23
C GLU A 178 1.02 26.81 -17.02
N GLU A 179 0.59 26.12 -18.09
CA GLU A 179 0.20 24.71 -18.03
C GLU A 179 1.41 23.79 -17.78
N ASN A 180 2.58 24.08 -18.38
CA ASN A 180 3.83 23.37 -18.10
C ASN A 180 4.27 23.54 -16.64
N ILE A 181 4.21 24.76 -16.10
CA ILE A 181 4.52 25.02 -14.68
C ILE A 181 3.54 24.30 -13.78
N ARG A 182 2.24 24.33 -14.10
CA ARG A 182 1.20 23.64 -13.35
C ARG A 182 1.42 22.12 -13.36
N SER A 183 1.69 21.55 -14.52
CA SER A 183 2.00 20.12 -14.70
C SER A 183 3.22 19.70 -13.88
N LEU A 184 4.33 20.44 -13.96
CA LEU A 184 5.53 20.19 -13.16
C LEU A 184 5.27 20.38 -11.66
N THR A 185 4.46 21.37 -11.26
CA THR A 185 4.12 21.61 -9.85
C THR A 185 3.25 20.50 -9.27
N ILE A 186 2.35 19.92 -10.07
CA ILE A 186 1.56 18.74 -9.71
C ILE A 186 2.48 17.51 -9.62
N ALA A 187 3.38 17.33 -10.60
CA ALA A 187 4.35 16.23 -10.62
C ALA A 187 5.40 16.32 -9.50
N ARG A 188 5.65 17.51 -8.95
CA ARG A 188 6.66 17.76 -7.89
C ARG A 188 6.55 16.80 -6.71
N LYS A 189 5.34 16.54 -6.23
CA LYS A 189 5.12 15.61 -5.10
C LYS A 189 5.50 14.18 -5.48
N SER A 190 5.10 13.75 -6.67
CA SER A 190 5.45 12.42 -7.21
C SER A 190 6.96 12.28 -7.43
N VAL A 191 7.63 13.32 -7.95
CA VAL A 191 9.08 13.34 -8.11
C VAL A 191 9.78 13.20 -6.76
N TYR A 192 9.39 13.95 -5.72
CA TYR A 192 9.99 13.80 -4.40
C TYR A 192 9.84 12.39 -3.83
N VAL A 193 8.63 11.80 -3.93
CA VAL A 193 8.38 10.44 -3.44
C VAL A 193 9.24 9.42 -4.19
N ILE A 194 9.29 9.48 -5.52
CA ILE A 194 10.11 8.60 -6.35
C ILE A 194 11.60 8.77 -6.01
N MET A 195 12.07 9.99 -5.75
CA MET A 195 13.48 10.26 -5.43
C MET A 195 13.88 9.75 -4.05
N VAL A 196 13.06 9.99 -3.02
CA VAL A 196 13.30 9.44 -1.67
C VAL A 196 13.33 7.91 -1.73
N TYR A 197 12.42 7.33 -2.50
CA TYR A 197 12.34 5.90 -2.69
C TYR A 197 13.58 5.31 -3.37
N ILE A 198 14.01 5.87 -4.50
CA ILE A 198 15.21 5.37 -5.20
C ILE A 198 16.46 5.60 -4.35
N PHE A 199 16.53 6.70 -3.59
CA PHE A 199 17.60 6.95 -2.63
C PHE A 199 17.66 5.89 -1.53
N LEU A 200 16.52 5.49 -0.97
CA LEU A 200 16.43 4.41 0.01
C LEU A 200 16.89 3.06 -0.57
N CYS A 201 16.48 2.73 -1.80
CA CYS A 201 16.95 1.52 -2.49
C CYS A 201 18.48 1.52 -2.68
N LEU A 202 19.05 2.66 -3.13
CA LEU A 202 20.49 2.79 -3.27
C LEU A 202 21.22 2.73 -1.92
N LEU A 203 20.66 3.32 -0.88
CA LEU A 203 21.24 3.29 0.46
C LEU A 203 21.34 1.85 0.99
N VAL A 204 20.24 1.10 0.93
CA VAL A 204 20.21 -0.31 1.35
C VAL A 204 21.16 -1.15 0.49
N LEU A 205 21.19 -0.93 -0.83
CA LEU A 205 22.12 -1.60 -1.72
C LEU A 205 23.58 -1.27 -1.40
N THR A 206 23.90 -0.03 -1.03
CA THR A 206 25.25 0.40 -0.66
C THR A 206 25.69 -0.24 0.66
N ILE A 207 24.79 -0.33 1.63
CA ILE A 207 25.02 -1.03 2.91
C ILE A 207 25.25 -2.52 2.67
N LEU A 208 24.48 -3.14 1.76
CA LEU A 208 24.65 -4.54 1.38
C LEU A 208 26.01 -4.79 0.71
N MET A 209 26.41 -3.93 -0.23
CA MET A 209 27.65 -4.07 -1.00
C MET A 209 28.92 -3.72 -0.21
N SER A 210 28.81 -2.90 0.83
CA SER A 210 29.94 -2.52 1.69
C SER A 210 30.22 -3.55 2.79
N GLU A 211 29.41 -4.60 2.91
CA GLU A 211 29.49 -5.65 3.93
C GLU A 211 29.56 -5.13 5.38
N ILE A 212 29.20 -3.86 5.62
CA ILE A 212 29.24 -3.21 6.94
C ILE A 212 28.36 -3.95 7.96
N LEU A 213 27.29 -4.60 7.47
CA LEU A 213 26.32 -5.36 8.27
C LEU A 213 26.20 -6.80 7.74
N ALA A 214 27.33 -7.51 7.65
CA ALA A 214 27.39 -8.89 7.15
C ALA A 214 26.42 -9.85 7.87
N ASP A 215 26.27 -9.72 9.20
CA ASP A 215 25.35 -10.54 10.01
C ASP A 215 23.87 -10.35 9.64
N TYR A 216 23.53 -9.23 8.98
CA TYR A 216 22.17 -8.85 8.58
C TYR A 216 21.95 -8.95 7.07
N LYS A 217 22.87 -9.60 6.33
CA LYS A 217 22.81 -9.74 4.86
C LYS A 217 21.44 -10.25 4.38
N ILE A 218 20.86 -11.24 5.06
CA ILE A 218 19.55 -11.81 4.73
C ILE A 218 18.43 -10.76 4.86
N VAL A 219 18.40 -10.02 5.97
CA VAL A 219 17.40 -8.97 6.24
C VAL A 219 17.55 -7.81 5.25
N LEU A 220 18.77 -7.42 4.93
CA LEU A 220 19.06 -6.34 3.98
C LEU A 220 18.68 -6.74 2.53
N VAL A 221 18.94 -7.98 2.14
CA VAL A 221 18.50 -8.53 0.84
C VAL A 221 16.97 -8.53 0.73
N HIS A 222 16.26 -8.95 1.79
CA HIS A 222 14.80 -8.90 1.81
C HIS A 222 14.28 -7.47 1.83
N THR A 223 14.88 -6.58 2.63
CA THR A 223 14.50 -5.16 2.66
C THR A 223 14.71 -4.51 1.29
N LEU A 224 15.79 -4.85 0.58
CA LEU A 224 16.05 -4.36 -0.77
C LEU A 224 15.06 -4.93 -1.80
N ASP A 225 14.73 -6.24 -1.74
CA ASP A 225 13.74 -6.85 -2.64
C ASP A 225 12.34 -6.27 -2.36
N THR A 226 11.97 -6.06 -1.09
CA THR A 226 10.74 -5.37 -0.66
C THR A 226 10.71 -3.91 -1.09
N LEU A 227 11.83 -3.19 -0.95
CA LEU A 227 11.96 -1.82 -1.44
C LEU A 227 11.83 -1.80 -2.95
N LEU A 228 12.55 -2.59 -3.74
CA LEU A 228 12.41 -2.63 -5.20
C LEU A 228 11.00 -3.07 -5.67
N MET A 229 10.30 -3.83 -4.84
CA MET A 229 8.89 -4.20 -5.01
C MET A 229 7.89 -3.17 -4.45
N LEU A 230 8.31 -2.07 -3.84
CA LEU A 230 7.43 -1.00 -3.33
C LEU A 230 6.78 -0.18 -4.46
N LEU A 231 7.27 -0.31 -5.71
CA LEU A 231 6.54 0.11 -6.93
C LEU A 231 5.51 -0.95 -7.39
N LEU A 232 5.52 -2.13 -6.76
CA LEU A 232 4.72 -3.30 -7.09
C LEU A 232 3.65 -3.62 -6.03
N ILE A 233 3.76 -3.16 -4.78
CA ILE A 233 2.82 -3.53 -3.71
C ILE A 233 2.69 -2.36 -2.73
N CYS A 234 1.49 -1.73 -2.67
CA CYS A 234 1.02 -1.13 -1.42
C CYS A 234 0.92 -2.29 -0.42
N TYR A 235 1.98 -2.46 0.36
CA TYR A 235 2.23 -3.67 1.13
C TYR A 235 1.31 -3.74 2.34
N ILE A 236 1.07 -4.99 2.77
CA ILE A 236 0.78 -5.41 4.14
C ILE A 236 -0.71 -5.35 4.48
N LEU A 237 -1.57 -6.39 4.34
CA LEU A 237 -2.84 -6.37 5.11
C LEU A 237 -3.50 -7.69 5.74
N PHE A 238 -3.59 -7.83 7.10
CA PHE A 238 -4.63 -8.25 8.10
C PHE A 238 -3.99 -8.69 9.46
N SER A 239 -4.45 -8.35 10.69
CA SER A 239 -3.74 -8.72 11.97
C SER A 239 -3.67 -10.21 12.27
N ALA A 240 -2.51 -10.63 12.80
CA ALA A 240 -2.38 -11.90 13.50
C ALA A 240 -2.93 -11.78 14.95
N ALA A 241 -3.86 -12.66 15.28
CA ALA A 241 -4.39 -12.89 16.63
C ALA A 241 -3.78 -14.17 17.25
N MET A 242 -4.01 -14.49 18.52
CA MET A 242 -3.50 -15.70 19.18
C MET A 242 -4.54 -16.18 20.21
N ILE A 243 -4.68 -17.50 20.37
CA ILE A 243 -5.56 -18.10 21.37
C ILE A 243 -4.79 -18.34 22.67
N VAL A 244 -5.37 -17.88 23.78
CA VAL A 244 -4.89 -18.07 25.15
C VAL A 244 -5.88 -18.94 25.92
N SER A 245 -5.37 -19.93 26.65
CA SER A 245 -6.17 -20.83 27.50
C SER A 245 -5.82 -20.62 28.97
N PHE A 246 -6.79 -20.79 29.87
CA PHE A 246 -6.54 -20.77 31.31
C PHE A 246 -6.23 -22.16 31.86
N SER A 247 -5.35 -22.25 32.86
CA SER A 247 -4.99 -23.52 33.48
C SER A 247 -6.14 -24.18 34.25
N ASN A 248 -7.04 -23.35 34.82
CA ASN A 248 -8.09 -23.78 35.74
C ASN A 248 -9.50 -23.66 35.16
N SER A 249 -9.65 -23.21 33.91
CA SER A 249 -10.95 -23.15 33.21
C SER A 249 -10.83 -23.63 31.76
N SER A 250 -11.97 -23.91 31.15
CA SER A 250 -12.07 -24.18 29.70
C SER A 250 -12.16 -22.90 28.88
N ASP A 251 -12.03 -21.73 29.50
CA ASP A 251 -12.20 -20.46 28.79
C ASP A 251 -11.01 -20.22 27.85
N LEU A 252 -11.33 -19.77 26.65
CA LEU A 252 -10.39 -19.39 25.60
C LEU A 252 -10.52 -17.89 25.36
N LEU A 253 -9.39 -17.25 25.13
CA LEU A 253 -9.33 -15.84 24.76
C LEU A 253 -8.63 -15.67 23.42
N TRP A 254 -9.25 -14.90 22.53
CA TRP A 254 -8.70 -14.58 21.23
C TRP A 254 -8.13 -13.15 21.23
N LEU A 255 -6.82 -13.04 21.45
CA LEU A 255 -6.12 -11.77 21.58
C LEU A 255 -5.57 -11.33 20.20
N PRO A 256 -5.66 -10.05 19.80
CA PRO A 256 -5.12 -9.55 18.55
C PRO A 256 -3.61 -9.29 18.68
N VAL A 257 -2.87 -10.36 18.96
CA VAL A 257 -1.42 -10.37 19.21
C VAL A 257 -0.81 -11.57 18.50
N TYR A 258 0.30 -11.38 17.79
CA TYR A 258 0.94 -12.43 16.99
C TYR A 258 2.09 -13.17 17.66
N SER A 259 2.76 -12.49 18.60
CA SER A 259 3.88 -13.01 19.35
C SER A 259 3.77 -12.56 20.79
N ILE A 260 4.13 -13.44 21.72
CA ILE A 260 4.30 -13.11 23.13
C ILE A 260 5.64 -13.64 23.61
N ASN A 261 6.31 -12.84 24.45
CA ASN A 261 7.64 -13.10 25.00
C ASN A 261 8.77 -13.12 23.96
N ASP A 262 8.61 -12.46 22.80
CA ASP A 262 9.60 -12.49 21.73
C ASP A 262 10.86 -11.67 22.08
N ARG A 263 11.98 -12.36 22.28
CA ARG A 263 13.28 -11.75 22.65
C ARG A 263 14.09 -11.26 21.46
N ILE A 264 13.63 -11.49 20.23
CA ILE A 264 14.28 -10.96 19.02
C ILE A 264 14.35 -9.41 19.08
N HIS A 265 13.41 -8.79 19.80
CA HIS A 265 13.36 -7.35 20.03
C HIS A 265 14.46 -6.78 20.94
N GLU A 266 15.24 -7.62 21.65
CA GLU A 266 16.40 -7.17 22.46
C GLU A 266 17.61 -6.78 21.58
N SER A 267 17.63 -7.20 20.32
CA SER A 267 18.67 -6.83 19.35
C SER A 267 18.65 -5.33 19.06
N SER A 268 19.82 -4.69 19.07
CA SER A 268 19.97 -3.25 18.79
C SER A 268 19.35 -2.82 17.46
N PHE A 269 19.27 -3.71 16.48
CA PHE A 269 18.61 -3.47 15.19
C PHE A 269 17.07 -3.36 15.31
N TYR A 270 16.43 -4.25 16.07
CA TYR A 270 14.98 -4.20 16.28
C TYR A 270 14.56 -3.00 17.13
N ILE A 271 15.43 -2.52 18.02
CA ILE A 271 15.24 -1.25 18.72
C ILE A 271 15.21 -0.08 17.72
N VAL A 272 16.13 -0.05 16.74
CA VAL A 272 16.14 0.97 15.67
C VAL A 272 14.87 0.88 14.80
N LEU A 273 14.44 -0.32 14.43
CA LEU A 273 13.18 -0.52 13.70
C LEU A 273 11.96 -0.08 14.51
N GLY A 274 11.93 -0.38 15.81
CA GLY A 274 10.88 0.09 16.72
C GLY A 274 10.84 1.62 16.81
N CYS A 275 12.00 2.28 16.90
CA CYS A 275 12.07 3.75 16.83
C CYS A 275 11.54 4.28 15.50
N PHE A 276 11.90 3.66 14.38
CA PHE A 276 11.40 4.04 13.06
C PHE A 276 9.88 3.86 12.94
N GLN A 277 9.33 2.76 13.48
CA GLN A 277 7.91 2.48 13.53
C GLN A 277 7.13 3.51 14.36
N ILE A 278 7.69 3.95 15.50
CA ILE A 278 7.11 5.04 16.30
C ILE A 278 7.08 6.35 15.49
N VAL A 279 8.14 6.66 14.74
CA VAL A 279 8.17 7.85 13.85
C VAL A 279 7.08 7.77 12.78
N ILE A 280 6.86 6.59 12.19
CA ILE A 280 5.77 6.36 11.25
C ILE A 280 4.42 6.60 11.93
N TYR A 281 4.18 6.05 13.13
CA TYR A 281 2.94 6.29 13.86
C TYR A 281 2.72 7.78 14.15
N CYS A 282 3.75 8.52 14.56
CA CYS A 282 3.64 9.97 14.76
C CYS A 282 3.27 10.70 13.46
N PHE A 283 3.88 10.31 12.33
CA PHE A 283 3.56 10.88 11.02
C PHE A 283 2.13 10.55 10.57
N THR A 284 1.69 9.30 10.75
CA THR A 284 0.32 8.86 10.46
C THR A 284 -0.69 9.63 11.30
N GLY A 285 -0.45 9.78 12.61
CA GLY A 285 -1.29 10.59 13.50
C GLY A 285 -1.38 12.04 13.03
N TYR A 286 -0.26 12.64 12.61
CA TYR A 286 -0.26 13.99 12.01
C TYR A 286 -1.11 14.05 10.73
N VAL A 287 -0.94 13.09 9.81
CA VAL A 287 -1.72 13.01 8.57
C VAL A 287 -3.21 12.86 8.86
N ILE A 288 -3.60 12.01 9.82
CA ILE A 288 -4.99 11.81 10.22
C ILE A 288 -5.59 13.11 10.77
N ILE A 289 -4.91 13.79 11.71
CA ILE A 289 -5.39 15.07 12.27
C ILE A 289 -5.57 16.11 11.18
N ARG A 290 -4.60 16.24 10.28
CA ARG A 290 -4.68 17.16 9.14
C ARG A 290 -5.83 16.80 8.21
N THR A 291 -6.04 15.52 7.94
CA THR A 291 -7.11 15.02 7.08
C THR A 291 -8.49 15.27 7.69
N CYS A 292 -8.68 14.97 8.98
CA CYS A 292 -9.91 15.30 9.70
C CYS A 292 -10.17 16.81 9.72
N SER A 293 -9.14 17.62 9.98
CA SER A 293 -9.27 19.09 9.91
C SER A 293 -9.64 19.59 8.52
N ILE A 294 -9.19 18.92 7.46
CA ILE A 294 -9.53 19.25 6.08
C ILE A 294 -10.98 18.85 5.80
N PHE A 295 -11.40 17.62 6.12
CA PHE A 295 -12.77 17.16 5.91
C PHE A 295 -13.80 18.02 6.65
N LEU A 296 -13.51 18.43 7.89
CA LEU A 296 -14.41 19.28 8.67
C LEU A 296 -14.47 20.74 8.17
N ARG A 297 -13.51 21.19 7.34
CA ARG A 297 -13.45 22.56 6.79
C ARG A 297 -13.88 22.66 5.33
N ILE A 298 -13.69 21.60 4.55
CA ILE A 298 -14.00 21.59 3.12
C ILE A 298 -15.52 21.48 2.90
N LYS A 299 -16.07 22.36 2.06
CA LYS A 299 -17.48 22.32 1.60
C LYS A 299 -17.68 21.57 0.28
N LEU A 300 -16.72 20.75 -0.13
CA LEU A 300 -16.77 19.98 -1.39
C LEU A 300 -17.63 18.71 -1.26
N PHE A 301 -17.82 18.20 -0.05
CA PHE A 301 -18.74 17.12 0.25
C PHE A 301 -19.75 17.58 1.31
N HIS A 302 -20.93 16.98 1.31
CA HIS A 302 -21.96 17.23 2.31
C HIS A 302 -21.43 17.02 3.74
N GLU A 303 -21.92 17.81 4.69
CA GLU A 303 -21.47 17.78 6.09
C GLU A 303 -21.58 16.37 6.71
N ASN A 304 -22.61 15.61 6.34
CA ASN A 304 -22.88 14.29 6.90
C ASN A 304 -21.79 13.25 6.61
N ILE A 305 -21.29 13.20 5.37
CA ILE A 305 -20.22 12.26 5.03
C ILE A 305 -18.88 12.71 5.64
N ASN A 306 -18.64 14.02 5.74
CA ASN A 306 -17.43 14.54 6.39
C ASN A 306 -17.39 14.16 7.88
N ILE A 307 -18.53 14.21 8.59
CA ILE A 307 -18.64 13.77 9.98
C ILE A 307 -18.33 12.28 10.11
N LEU A 308 -18.89 11.43 9.24
CA LEU A 308 -18.62 9.99 9.25
C LEU A 308 -17.15 9.67 8.99
N MET A 309 -16.57 10.27 7.94
CA MET A 309 -15.17 10.06 7.58
C MET A 309 -14.23 10.51 8.71
N ALA A 310 -14.51 11.64 9.35
CA ALA A 310 -13.71 12.12 10.48
C ALA A 310 -13.81 11.18 11.69
N TRP A 311 -15.00 10.64 11.99
CA TRP A 311 -15.19 9.69 13.09
C TRP A 311 -14.37 8.41 12.89
N PHE A 312 -14.51 7.73 11.76
CA PHE A 312 -13.79 6.48 11.49
C PHE A 312 -12.27 6.68 11.44
N LEU A 313 -11.78 7.83 10.94
CA LEU A 313 -10.35 8.15 10.99
C LEU A 313 -9.84 8.36 12.42
N CYS A 314 -10.64 8.97 13.31
CA CYS A 314 -10.26 9.19 14.70
C CYS A 314 -10.19 7.88 15.51
N GLN A 315 -10.86 6.80 15.09
CA GLN A 315 -10.76 5.51 15.77
C GLN A 315 -9.35 4.91 15.73
N TRP A 316 -8.49 5.35 14.80
CA TRP A 316 -7.08 4.97 14.79
C TRP A 316 -6.34 5.31 16.11
N PHE A 317 -6.75 6.38 16.81
CA PHE A 317 -6.16 6.72 18.10
C PHE A 317 -6.48 5.68 19.19
N GLU A 318 -7.64 5.03 19.10
CA GLU A 318 -8.02 3.92 19.98
C GLU A 318 -7.08 2.73 19.78
N ALA A 319 -6.77 2.42 18.52
CA ALA A 319 -5.85 1.34 18.14
C ALA A 319 -4.42 1.59 18.64
N ILE A 320 -3.93 2.83 18.53
CA ILE A 320 -2.58 3.19 18.99
C ILE A 320 -2.48 3.09 20.52
N LEU A 321 -3.49 3.58 21.25
CA LEU A 321 -3.52 3.45 22.70
C LEU A 321 -3.51 1.99 23.13
N ALA A 322 -4.29 1.13 22.45
CA ALA A 322 -4.27 -0.31 22.67
C ALA A 322 -2.90 -0.93 22.36
N LYS A 323 -2.28 -0.58 21.23
CA LYS A 323 -1.00 -1.13 20.79
C LYS A 323 0.15 -0.73 21.74
N CYS A 324 0.14 0.48 22.29
CA CYS A 324 1.11 0.91 23.32
C CYS A 324 1.12 0.00 24.55
N VAL A 325 -0.03 -0.57 24.92
CA VAL A 325 -0.13 -1.52 26.04
C VAL A 325 0.22 -2.95 25.62
N ILE A 326 -0.06 -3.33 24.36
CA ILE A 326 0.22 -4.67 23.82
C ILE A 326 1.72 -4.88 23.56
N ILE A 327 2.44 -3.87 23.04
CA ILE A 327 3.87 -3.98 22.66
C ILE A 327 4.78 -4.51 23.79
N PRO A 328 4.67 -4.05 25.06
CA PRO A 328 5.44 -4.61 26.16
C PRO A 328 5.30 -6.14 26.35
N TYR A 329 4.13 -6.69 26.01
CA TYR A 329 3.90 -8.14 26.07
C TYR A 329 4.47 -8.87 24.84
N GLN A 330 4.40 -8.24 23.66
CA GLN A 330 4.98 -8.78 22.42
C GLN A 330 6.51 -8.87 22.51
N THR A 331 7.13 -7.79 22.96
CA THR A 331 8.60 -7.65 23.11
C THR A 331 9.18 -8.44 24.28
N GLY A 332 8.35 -9.08 25.11
CA GLY A 332 8.78 -9.82 26.29
C GLY A 332 9.30 -8.96 27.44
N MET A 333 9.09 -7.63 27.40
CA MET A 333 9.32 -6.75 28.57
C MET A 333 8.44 -7.14 29.75
N ILE A 334 7.19 -7.54 29.47
CA ILE A 334 6.28 -8.13 30.44
C ILE A 334 6.01 -9.57 30.00
N GLN A 335 6.53 -10.52 30.78
CA GLN A 335 6.44 -11.93 30.46
C GLN A 335 5.15 -12.53 31.02
N ILE A 336 4.42 -13.28 30.18
CA ILE A 336 3.20 -14.00 30.56
C ILE A 336 3.37 -15.48 30.24
N GLY A 337 2.81 -16.35 31.08
CA GLY A 337 2.70 -17.79 30.84
C GLY A 337 3.47 -18.62 31.87
N GLN A 338 3.25 -19.95 31.84
CA GLN A 338 3.93 -20.86 32.77
C GLN A 338 5.44 -20.96 32.53
N ASP A 339 5.89 -20.78 31.29
CA ASP A 339 7.31 -20.80 30.92
C ASP A 339 7.75 -19.44 30.33
N PRO A 340 8.45 -18.59 31.11
CA PRO A 340 8.91 -17.27 30.66
C PRO A 340 10.01 -17.29 29.59
N ARG A 341 10.55 -18.48 29.27
CA ARG A 341 11.58 -18.66 28.24
C ARG A 341 11.00 -19.13 26.91
N LYS A 342 9.75 -19.60 26.90
CA LYS A 342 9.06 -20.01 25.67
C LYS A 342 8.47 -18.79 24.97
N THR A 343 8.89 -18.60 23.72
CA THR A 343 8.27 -17.66 22.79
C THR A 343 7.05 -18.31 22.17
N TYR A 344 5.92 -17.60 22.17
CA TYR A 344 4.69 -18.08 21.54
C TYR A 344 4.49 -17.32 20.24
N PHE A 345 4.41 -18.04 19.13
CA PHE A 345 4.11 -17.53 17.81
C PHE A 345 3.01 -18.40 17.23
N ASN A 346 1.77 -17.91 17.18
CA ASN A 346 0.67 -18.65 16.56
C ASN A 346 -0.48 -17.70 16.23
N TRP A 347 -1.04 -17.84 15.03
CA TRP A 347 -2.18 -17.03 14.60
C TRP A 347 -3.53 -17.54 15.12
N TRP A 348 -3.70 -18.85 15.03
CA TRP A 348 -4.88 -19.56 15.48
C TRP A 348 -4.45 -21.03 15.56
N THR A 349 -4.74 -21.68 16.68
CA THR A 349 -4.44 -23.09 16.88
C THR A 349 -5.59 -23.68 17.67
N ASP A 350 -6.03 -24.87 17.28
CA ASP A 350 -6.93 -25.72 18.06
C ASP A 350 -6.15 -26.61 19.04
N ASN A 351 -4.82 -26.69 18.89
CA ASN A 351 -3.95 -27.52 19.69
C ASN A 351 -3.55 -26.82 21.01
N ARG A 352 -4.08 -27.35 22.13
CA ARG A 352 -3.86 -26.79 23.48
C ARG A 352 -2.39 -26.79 23.91
N THR A 353 -1.53 -27.60 23.30
CA THR A 353 -0.10 -27.68 23.63
C THR A 353 0.72 -26.50 23.07
N GLU A 354 0.18 -25.82 22.06
CA GLU A 354 0.79 -24.67 21.42
C GLU A 354 0.21 -23.34 21.92
N MET A 355 -0.93 -23.39 22.62
CA MET A 355 -1.57 -22.23 23.24
C MET A 355 -0.77 -21.67 24.41
N LEU A 356 -0.87 -20.36 24.63
CA LEU A 356 -0.38 -19.73 25.85
C LEU A 356 -1.29 -20.11 27.02
N ILE A 357 -0.72 -20.75 28.05
CA ILE A 357 -1.45 -21.15 29.25
C ILE A 357 -1.20 -20.14 30.37
N VAL A 358 -2.27 -19.49 30.84
CA VAL A 358 -2.24 -18.46 31.90
C VAL A 358 -2.88 -18.99 33.19
N LYS A 359 -2.29 -18.65 34.35
CA LYS A 359 -2.76 -19.13 35.66
C LYS A 359 -3.93 -18.32 36.22
N ASP A 360 -3.91 -17.00 36.05
CA ASP A 360 -4.95 -16.09 36.55
C ASP A 360 -5.31 -15.02 35.51
N LYS A 361 -6.62 -14.74 35.36
CA LYS A 361 -7.16 -13.68 34.50
C LYS A 361 -6.66 -12.29 34.91
N LYS A 362 -6.31 -12.09 36.18
CA LYS A 362 -5.74 -10.82 36.67
C LYS A 362 -4.36 -10.50 36.07
N GLU A 363 -3.58 -11.52 35.70
CA GLU A 363 -2.25 -11.36 35.12
C GLU A 363 -2.29 -10.70 33.74
N ILE A 364 -3.37 -10.94 33.00
CA ILE A 364 -3.57 -10.45 31.61
C ILE A 364 -4.63 -9.36 31.50
N TRP A 365 -5.09 -8.76 32.60
CA TRP A 365 -6.23 -7.84 32.57
C TRP A 365 -5.99 -6.60 31.68
N SER A 366 -4.82 -5.99 31.76
CA SER A 366 -4.39 -4.89 30.88
C SER A 366 -4.34 -5.31 29.41
N LEU A 367 -3.84 -6.52 29.14
CA LEU A 367 -3.77 -7.09 27.80
C LEU A 367 -5.19 -7.37 27.24
N TYR A 368 -6.09 -7.89 28.07
CA TYR A 368 -7.49 -8.13 27.74
C TYR A 368 -8.21 -6.83 27.38
N VAL A 369 -8.12 -5.80 28.23
CA VAL A 369 -8.76 -4.50 27.97
C VAL A 369 -8.22 -3.87 26.69
N SER A 370 -6.91 -3.90 26.49
CA SER A 370 -6.29 -3.35 25.27
C SER A 370 -6.68 -4.15 24.02
N SER A 371 -6.84 -5.46 24.16
CA SER A 371 -7.36 -6.33 23.11
C SER A 371 -8.80 -5.97 22.73
N CYS A 372 -9.66 -5.60 23.69
CA CYS A 372 -11.02 -5.11 23.43
C CYS A 372 -11.02 -3.86 22.56
N PHE A 373 -10.20 -2.85 22.91
CA PHE A 373 -10.06 -1.63 22.12
C PHE A 373 -9.51 -1.91 20.72
N MET A 374 -8.53 -2.81 20.60
CA MET A 374 -7.95 -3.20 19.32
C MET A 374 -8.98 -3.92 18.42
N TRP A 375 -9.72 -4.90 18.96
CA TRP A 375 -10.78 -5.58 18.21
C TRP A 375 -11.93 -4.65 17.85
N HIS A 376 -12.32 -3.74 18.74
CA HIS A 376 -13.34 -2.74 18.46
C HIS A 376 -12.94 -1.83 17.28
N TYR A 377 -11.69 -1.38 17.26
CA TYR A 377 -11.14 -0.64 16.13
C TYR A 377 -11.16 -1.46 14.83
N ILE A 378 -10.67 -2.71 14.86
CA ILE A 378 -10.64 -3.59 13.68
C ILE A 378 -12.04 -3.74 13.07
N TRP A 379 -13.03 -4.06 13.91
CA TRP A 379 -14.41 -4.18 13.45
C TRP A 379 -14.97 -2.85 12.95
N SER A 380 -14.62 -1.73 13.59
CA SER A 380 -15.08 -0.42 13.11
C SER A 380 -14.50 -0.03 11.76
N VAL A 381 -13.23 -0.34 11.47
CA VAL A 381 -12.63 -0.17 10.14
C VAL A 381 -13.31 -1.05 9.11
N MET A 382 -13.68 -2.28 9.47
CA MET A 382 -14.39 -3.20 8.58
C MET A 382 -15.82 -2.74 8.25
N PHE A 383 -16.54 -2.19 9.22
CA PHE A 383 -17.90 -1.68 9.03
C PHE A 383 -17.93 -0.26 8.45
N GLY A 384 -16.86 0.54 8.58
CA GLY A 384 -16.81 1.93 8.12
C GLY A 384 -17.20 2.13 6.64
N PRO A 385 -16.60 1.41 5.68
CA PRO A 385 -16.98 1.50 4.28
C PRO A 385 -18.43 1.12 3.99
N VAL A 386 -18.98 0.13 4.72
CA VAL A 386 -20.40 -0.27 4.61
C VAL A 386 -21.28 0.90 5.03
N VAL A 387 -20.97 1.55 6.15
CA VAL A 387 -21.72 2.67 6.71
C VAL A 387 -21.67 3.90 5.80
N VAL A 388 -20.51 4.20 5.21
CA VAL A 388 -20.38 5.25 4.20
C VAL A 388 -21.23 4.91 2.96
N GLY A 389 -21.25 3.64 2.54
CA GLY A 389 -22.13 3.17 1.46
C GLY A 389 -23.61 3.39 1.76
N VAL A 390 -24.05 3.05 2.98
CA VAL A 390 -25.43 3.27 3.44
C VAL A 390 -25.76 4.76 3.46
N GLU A 391 -24.86 5.62 3.92
CA GLU A 391 -25.09 7.08 3.91
C GLU A 391 -25.25 7.63 2.48
N ARG A 392 -24.49 7.12 1.50
CA ARG A 392 -24.67 7.46 0.08
C ARG A 392 -25.99 6.96 -0.50
N LEU A 393 -26.50 5.81 -0.04
CA LEU A 393 -27.83 5.34 -0.41
C LEU A 393 -28.92 6.23 0.20
N CYS A 394 -28.77 6.66 1.46
CA CYS A 394 -29.68 7.64 2.07
C CYS A 394 -29.69 8.97 1.31
N ALA A 395 -28.53 9.48 0.88
CA ALA A 395 -28.45 10.68 0.05
C ALA A 395 -29.19 10.50 -1.30
N THR A 396 -29.10 9.31 -1.90
CA THR A 396 -29.83 8.97 -3.14
C THR A 396 -31.34 8.83 -2.91
N TYR A 397 -31.76 8.32 -1.75
CA TYR A 397 -33.18 8.23 -1.37
C TYR A 397 -33.80 9.61 -1.14
N TYR A 398 -33.07 10.50 -0.46
CA TYR A 398 -33.52 11.86 -0.12
C TYR A 398 -33.11 12.92 -1.15
N ILE A 399 -33.11 12.55 -2.43
CA ILE A 399 -32.55 13.36 -3.53
C ILE A 399 -33.25 14.74 -3.76
N GLN A 400 -34.34 15.01 -3.06
CA GLN A 400 -35.10 16.25 -3.22
C GLN A 400 -34.57 17.37 -2.32
N ASP A 401 -34.12 17.03 -1.11
CA ASP A 401 -33.85 18.00 -0.06
C ASP A 401 -32.62 17.65 0.80
N TYR A 402 -31.84 16.63 0.42
CA TYR A 402 -30.65 16.20 1.16
C TYR A 402 -29.67 17.36 1.46
N GLU A 403 -29.35 18.17 0.44
CA GLU A 403 -28.44 19.32 0.57
C GLU A 403 -29.03 20.52 1.32
N ASN A 404 -30.36 20.64 1.34
CA ASN A 404 -31.03 21.79 1.95
C ASN A 404 -31.25 21.60 3.45
N SER A 405 -31.25 20.35 3.92
CA SER A 405 -31.44 20.01 5.33
C SER A 405 -30.21 19.31 5.86
N ARG A 406 -29.57 19.90 6.89
CA ARG A 406 -28.32 19.36 7.46
C ARG A 406 -28.42 17.89 7.89
N ARG A 407 -29.62 17.37 8.23
CA ARG A 407 -29.90 15.95 8.49
C ARG A 407 -28.82 15.22 9.31
N ARG A 408 -28.24 15.91 10.31
CA ARG A 408 -27.14 15.39 11.15
C ARG A 408 -27.50 14.12 11.92
N GLN A 409 -28.79 13.83 12.04
CA GLN A 409 -29.29 12.59 12.62
C GLN A 409 -28.82 11.35 11.84
N ILE A 410 -28.68 11.42 10.50
CA ILE A 410 -28.25 10.29 9.67
C ILE A 410 -26.85 9.80 10.08
N PRO A 411 -25.78 10.64 10.04
CA PRO A 411 -24.45 10.19 10.44
C PRO A 411 -24.38 9.82 11.92
N ILE A 412 -25.12 10.51 12.81
CA ILE A 412 -25.13 10.18 14.25
C ILE A 412 -25.75 8.80 14.50
N ILE A 413 -26.90 8.50 13.91
CA ILE A 413 -27.56 7.19 14.03
C ILE A 413 -26.65 6.10 13.46
N LEU A 414 -26.03 6.35 12.30
CA LEU A 414 -25.11 5.40 11.69
C LEU A 414 -23.89 5.10 12.58
N ILE A 415 -23.30 6.13 13.21
CA ILE A 415 -22.22 5.95 14.18
C ILE A 415 -22.69 5.14 15.40
N LEU A 416 -23.86 5.48 15.97
CA LEU A 416 -24.41 4.78 17.13
C LEU A 416 -24.69 3.30 16.82
N VAL A 417 -25.33 3.01 15.70
CA VAL A 417 -25.61 1.64 15.25
C VAL A 417 -24.31 0.88 15.02
N THR A 418 -23.31 1.52 14.42
CA THR A 418 -22.00 0.88 14.20
C THR A 418 -21.37 0.48 15.53
N ASN A 419 -21.28 1.40 16.50
CA ASN A 419 -20.68 1.10 17.81
C ASN A 419 -21.51 0.07 18.60
N LEU A 420 -22.85 0.11 18.51
CA LEU A 420 -23.73 -0.90 19.10
C LEU A 420 -23.50 -2.31 18.52
N ILE A 421 -22.98 -2.42 17.30
CA ILE A 421 -22.60 -3.69 16.69
C ILE A 421 -21.15 -4.04 17.05
N THR A 422 -20.20 -3.13 16.82
CA THR A 422 -18.76 -3.41 16.91
C THR A 422 -18.29 -3.67 18.33
N ILE A 423 -18.87 -2.99 19.35
CA ILE A 423 -18.47 -3.19 20.76
C ILE A 423 -18.85 -4.58 21.27
N PRO A 424 -20.13 -5.04 21.17
CA PRO A 424 -20.46 -6.42 21.53
C PRO A 424 -19.71 -7.44 20.68
N TYR A 425 -19.53 -7.18 19.38
CA TYR A 425 -18.82 -8.09 18.50
C TYR A 425 -17.36 -8.28 18.93
N ALA A 426 -16.66 -7.20 19.31
CA ALA A 426 -15.31 -7.28 19.85
C ALA A 426 -15.25 -8.11 21.14
N TYR A 427 -16.23 -7.95 22.05
CA TYR A 427 -16.33 -8.75 23.27
C TYR A 427 -16.57 -10.24 22.97
N LEU A 428 -17.47 -10.56 22.04
CA LEU A 428 -17.77 -11.95 21.67
C LEU A 428 -16.58 -12.64 20.99
N VAL A 429 -15.88 -11.91 20.11
CA VAL A 429 -14.66 -12.40 19.43
C VAL A 429 -13.56 -12.69 20.44
N ILE A 430 -13.29 -11.77 21.38
CA ILE A 430 -12.23 -11.96 22.38
C ILE A 430 -12.50 -13.15 23.28
N ASN A 431 -13.75 -13.43 23.64
CA ASN A 431 -14.08 -14.57 24.48
C ASN A 431 -14.30 -15.87 23.67
N ASP A 432 -13.83 -15.91 22.42
CA ASP A 432 -13.94 -17.05 21.50
C ASP A 432 -15.38 -17.59 21.36
N GLN A 433 -16.37 -16.72 21.53
CA GLN A 433 -17.79 -17.08 21.40
C GLN A 433 -18.26 -17.02 19.94
N ILE A 434 -17.50 -16.33 19.09
CA ILE A 434 -17.69 -16.33 17.64
C ILE A 434 -16.56 -17.16 17.04
N PRO A 435 -16.88 -18.33 16.47
CA PRO A 435 -15.89 -19.14 15.77
C PRO A 435 -15.18 -18.34 14.69
N PHE A 436 -13.89 -18.61 14.52
CA PHE A 436 -13.03 -17.99 13.51
C PHE A 436 -13.69 -17.92 12.13
N MET A 437 -14.30 -19.01 11.66
CA MET A 437 -14.96 -19.08 10.35
C MET A 437 -16.14 -18.12 10.20
N ILE A 438 -16.87 -17.83 11.28
CA ILE A 438 -18.00 -16.89 11.28
C ILE A 438 -17.49 -15.45 11.25
N ALA A 439 -16.48 -15.12 12.07
CA ALA A 439 -15.81 -13.83 12.03
C ALA A 439 -15.23 -13.56 10.64
N TYR A 440 -14.58 -14.56 10.05
CA TYR A 440 -14.06 -14.53 8.70
C TYR A 440 -15.16 -14.30 7.64
N GLY A 441 -16.25 -15.07 7.70
CA GLY A 441 -17.38 -14.92 6.77
C GLY A 441 -17.99 -13.52 6.81
N GLN A 442 -18.05 -12.90 7.98
CA GLN A 442 -18.52 -11.52 8.15
C GLN A 442 -17.62 -10.51 7.41
N CYS A 443 -16.30 -10.69 7.45
CA CYS A 443 -15.35 -9.82 6.72
C CYS A 443 -15.57 -9.90 5.21
N VAL A 444 -15.73 -11.11 4.66
CA VAL A 444 -16.02 -11.33 3.24
C VAL A 444 -17.36 -10.71 2.85
N MET A 445 -18.38 -10.89 3.69
CA MET A 445 -19.69 -10.31 3.46
C MET A 445 -19.65 -8.78 3.45
N ASN A 446 -18.94 -8.15 4.38
CA ASN A 446 -18.77 -6.69 4.39
C ASN A 446 -18.07 -6.19 3.11
N ALA A 447 -17.01 -6.87 2.66
CA ALA A 447 -16.31 -6.55 1.41
C ALA A 447 -17.25 -6.65 0.20
N ALA A 448 -18.05 -7.72 0.13
CA ALA A 448 -19.03 -7.93 -0.92
C ALA A 448 -20.12 -6.84 -0.91
N ILE A 449 -20.66 -6.49 0.27
CA ILE A 449 -21.66 -5.42 0.42
C ILE A 449 -21.10 -4.08 -0.09
N VAL A 450 -19.85 -3.75 0.21
CA VAL A 450 -19.21 -2.51 -0.28
C VAL A 450 -19.07 -2.53 -1.80
N PHE A 451 -18.59 -3.63 -2.37
CA PHE A 451 -18.38 -3.76 -3.80
C PHE A 451 -19.68 -3.73 -4.59
N PHE A 452 -20.64 -4.59 -4.24
CA PHE A 452 -21.94 -4.65 -4.90
C PHE A 452 -22.78 -3.40 -4.62
N GLY A 453 -22.73 -2.87 -3.40
CA GLY A 453 -23.38 -1.60 -3.04
C GLY A 453 -22.88 -0.43 -3.88
N TYR A 454 -21.57 -0.36 -4.14
CA TYR A 454 -21.00 0.62 -5.07
C TYR A 454 -21.54 0.44 -6.50
N ILE A 455 -21.56 -0.79 -7.04
CA ILE A 455 -22.05 -1.05 -8.41
C ILE A 455 -23.53 -0.68 -8.54
N ILE A 456 -24.35 -1.09 -7.56
CA ILE A 456 -25.79 -0.80 -7.51
C ILE A 456 -26.01 0.70 -7.39
N GLY A 457 -25.32 1.37 -6.46
CA GLY A 457 -25.40 2.82 -6.28
C GLY A 457 -25.03 3.59 -7.55
N PHE A 458 -23.98 3.16 -8.25
CA PHE A 458 -23.58 3.75 -9.53
C PHE A 458 -24.64 3.55 -10.62
N ARG A 459 -25.14 2.33 -10.79
CA ARG A 459 -26.21 2.00 -11.75
C ARG A 459 -27.47 2.83 -11.51
N ILE A 460 -27.92 2.92 -10.25
CA ILE A 460 -29.11 3.70 -9.88
C ILE A 460 -28.94 5.17 -10.25
N ASN A 461 -27.80 5.78 -9.90
CA ASN A 461 -27.55 7.19 -10.21
C ASN A 461 -27.47 7.46 -11.72
N VAL A 462 -26.88 6.55 -12.51
CA VAL A 462 -26.89 6.66 -13.98
C VAL A 462 -28.30 6.57 -14.56
N ILE A 463 -29.13 5.62 -14.10
CA ILE A 463 -30.53 5.51 -14.55
C ILE A 463 -31.32 6.78 -14.21
N TRP A 464 -31.09 7.35 -13.02
CA TRP A 464 -31.73 8.60 -12.64
C TRP A 464 -31.31 9.77 -13.53
N ARG A 465 -30.03 9.85 -13.89
CA ARG A 465 -29.53 10.85 -14.83
C ARG A 465 -30.21 10.72 -16.19
N GLU A 466 -30.23 9.52 -16.77
CA GLU A 466 -30.86 9.28 -18.08
C GLU A 466 -32.35 9.64 -18.09
N ARG A 467 -33.09 9.29 -17.02
CA ARG A 467 -34.51 9.67 -16.87
C ARG A 467 -34.70 11.19 -16.80
N MET A 468 -33.81 11.90 -16.12
CA MET A 468 -33.89 13.36 -15.97
C MET A 468 -33.50 14.12 -17.25
N ASP A 469 -32.63 13.53 -18.08
CA ASP A 469 -32.29 14.05 -19.40
C ASP A 469 -33.44 13.82 -20.39
N SER A 470 -34.18 12.72 -20.26
CA SER A 470 -35.32 12.39 -21.13
C SER A 470 -36.57 13.25 -20.88
N ASP A 471 -36.81 13.70 -19.64
CA ASP A 471 -38.03 14.43 -19.26
C ASP A 471 -37.67 15.75 -18.55
N GLN A 472 -37.14 16.70 -19.34
CA GLN A 472 -36.47 17.91 -18.83
C GLN A 472 -37.35 18.79 -17.93
N ASN A 473 -38.66 18.82 -18.18
CA ASN A 473 -39.63 19.69 -17.50
C ASN A 473 -40.18 19.11 -16.19
N ARG A 474 -39.96 17.82 -15.92
CA ARG A 474 -40.56 17.12 -14.78
C ARG A 474 -39.73 17.21 -13.49
N TYR A 475 -38.44 17.49 -13.59
CA TYR A 475 -37.50 17.41 -12.47
C TYR A 475 -36.87 18.75 -12.13
N SER A 476 -36.84 19.09 -10.84
CA SER A 476 -36.23 20.32 -10.34
C SER A 476 -34.71 20.36 -10.58
N LEU A 477 -34.17 21.57 -10.73
CA LEU A 477 -32.73 21.79 -10.93
C LEU A 477 -31.89 21.21 -9.78
N ALA A 478 -32.38 21.33 -8.54
CA ALA A 478 -31.73 20.77 -7.35
C ALA A 478 -31.54 19.25 -7.45
N ARG A 479 -32.54 18.54 -8.00
CA ARG A 479 -32.49 17.08 -8.16
C ARG A 479 -31.45 16.65 -9.21
N LYS A 480 -31.35 17.39 -10.31
CA LYS A 480 -30.35 17.15 -11.36
C LYS A 480 -28.93 17.37 -10.83
N PHE A 481 -28.73 18.45 -10.06
CA PHE A 481 -27.44 18.75 -9.45
C PHE A 481 -26.98 17.64 -8.48
N GLN A 482 -27.91 17.10 -7.67
CA GLN A 482 -27.59 16.04 -6.72
C GLN A 482 -27.22 14.70 -7.38
N VAL A 483 -27.89 14.29 -8.46
CA VAL A 483 -27.49 13.08 -9.22
C VAL A 483 -26.06 13.25 -9.73
N GLU A 484 -25.75 14.41 -10.28
CA GLU A 484 -24.45 14.68 -10.89
C GLU A 484 -23.32 14.79 -9.87
N GLU A 485 -23.61 15.31 -8.68
CA GLU A 485 -22.71 15.29 -7.55
C GLU A 485 -22.48 13.86 -7.03
N ASN A 486 -23.53 13.05 -6.89
CA ASN A 486 -23.42 11.65 -6.48
C ASN A 486 -22.62 10.82 -7.49
N ILE A 487 -22.81 11.03 -8.80
CA ILE A 487 -22.01 10.37 -9.84
C ILE A 487 -20.54 10.83 -9.74
N ARG A 488 -20.29 12.12 -9.54
CA ARG A 488 -18.91 12.64 -9.37
C ARG A 488 -18.24 12.05 -8.14
N TYR A 489 -18.96 11.95 -7.03
CA TYR A 489 -18.50 11.29 -5.81
C TYR A 489 -18.15 9.82 -6.09
N LEU A 490 -19.06 9.07 -6.71
CA LEU A 490 -18.83 7.65 -7.02
C LEU A 490 -17.65 7.45 -7.98
N LEU A 491 -17.41 8.36 -8.93
CA LEU A 491 -16.22 8.32 -9.78
C LEU A 491 -14.92 8.51 -9.02
N VAL A 492 -14.91 9.36 -7.98
CA VAL A 492 -13.76 9.53 -7.07
C VAL A 492 -13.62 8.30 -6.17
N ALA A 493 -14.74 7.82 -5.60
CA ALA A 493 -14.79 6.65 -4.73
C ALA A 493 -14.43 5.36 -5.46
N ARG A 494 -14.59 5.27 -6.78
CA ARG A 494 -14.23 4.10 -7.60
C ARG A 494 -12.82 3.59 -7.29
N LYS A 495 -11.84 4.48 -7.30
CA LYS A 495 -10.44 4.11 -7.02
C LYS A 495 -10.27 3.59 -5.60
N LEU A 496 -10.97 4.21 -4.64
CA LEU A 496 -10.94 3.80 -3.24
C LEU A 496 -11.59 2.43 -3.04
N VAL A 497 -12.76 2.18 -3.64
CA VAL A 497 -13.45 0.88 -3.57
C VAL A 497 -12.59 -0.22 -4.19
N PHE A 498 -11.96 0.01 -5.35
CA PHE A 498 -11.03 -0.96 -5.93
C PHE A 498 -9.85 -1.26 -5.02
N VAL A 499 -9.24 -0.22 -4.41
CA VAL A 499 -8.14 -0.41 -3.46
C VAL A 499 -8.61 -1.21 -2.25
N VAL A 500 -9.76 -0.89 -1.64
CA VAL A 500 -10.32 -1.60 -0.49
C VAL A 500 -10.65 -3.07 -0.82
N VAL A 501 -11.23 -3.35 -1.98
CA VAL A 501 -11.60 -4.71 -2.37
C VAL A 501 -10.36 -5.55 -2.70
N ILE A 502 -9.39 -4.99 -3.42
CA ILE A 502 -8.11 -5.66 -3.69
C ILE A 502 -7.38 -5.94 -2.37
N TYR A 503 -7.36 -4.96 -1.47
CA TYR A 503 -6.86 -5.10 -0.11
C TYR A 503 -7.51 -6.31 0.58
N LEU A 504 -8.83 -6.28 0.79
CA LEU A 504 -9.52 -7.33 1.56
C LEU A 504 -9.36 -8.70 0.91
N SER A 505 -9.23 -8.76 -0.42
CA SER A 505 -9.03 -10.00 -1.18
C SER A 505 -7.62 -10.58 -1.03
N LEU A 506 -6.57 -9.76 -1.05
CA LEU A 506 -5.20 -10.21 -0.82
C LEU A 506 -5.00 -10.70 0.62
N SER A 507 -5.60 -9.98 1.57
CA SER A 507 -5.67 -10.36 2.98
C SER A 507 -6.30 -11.74 3.17
N LEU A 508 -7.40 -11.97 2.44
CA LEU A 508 -8.13 -13.22 2.41
C LEU A 508 -7.25 -14.39 1.94
N ILE A 509 -6.53 -14.18 0.85
CA ILE A 509 -5.67 -15.21 0.24
C ILE A 509 -4.52 -15.57 1.20
N LEU A 510 -3.90 -14.57 1.82
CA LEU A 510 -2.85 -14.80 2.82
C LEU A 510 -3.40 -15.54 4.04
N LEU A 511 -4.62 -15.21 4.47
CA LEU A 511 -5.26 -15.87 5.60
C LEU A 511 -5.59 -17.33 5.33
N ILE A 512 -6.18 -17.62 4.16
CA ILE A 512 -6.40 -19.00 3.71
C ILE A 512 -5.08 -19.75 3.64
N SER A 513 -4.03 -19.10 3.11
CA SER A 513 -2.70 -19.70 2.98
C SER A 513 -2.10 -20.12 4.31
N LEU A 514 -2.30 -19.32 5.38
CA LEU A 514 -1.80 -19.64 6.71
C LEU A 514 -2.65 -20.69 7.44
N VAL A 515 -3.98 -20.55 7.41
CA VAL A 515 -4.90 -21.43 8.17
C VAL A 515 -4.87 -22.85 7.65
N PHE A 516 -4.74 -23.04 6.34
CA PHE A 516 -4.70 -24.37 5.73
C PHE A 516 -3.29 -24.93 5.61
N GLY A 517 -2.26 -24.26 6.15
CA GLY A 517 -0.88 -24.74 6.13
C GLY A 517 -0.37 -25.00 4.71
N TYR A 518 -0.81 -24.23 3.71
CA TYR A 518 -0.39 -24.45 2.32
C TYR A 518 1.13 -24.21 2.11
N PHE A 519 1.80 -23.58 3.09
CA PHE A 519 3.20 -23.16 3.01
C PHE A 519 3.94 -23.38 4.35
N ASP A 520 4.30 -24.64 4.63
CA ASP A 520 5.11 -25.00 5.80
C ASP A 520 6.43 -24.20 5.84
N GLY A 521 6.75 -23.62 7.00
CA GLY A 521 8.00 -22.87 7.24
C GLY A 521 7.96 -21.35 6.95
N PHE A 522 6.85 -20.82 6.39
CA PHE A 522 6.68 -19.38 6.12
C PHE A 522 5.70 -18.68 7.06
N GLU A 523 5.18 -19.40 8.05
CA GLU A 523 4.19 -18.91 9.01
C GLU A 523 4.63 -17.62 9.69
N ILE A 524 5.88 -17.53 10.15
CA ILE A 524 6.42 -16.34 10.83
C ILE A 524 6.41 -15.11 9.91
N VAL A 525 6.74 -15.29 8.62
CA VAL A 525 6.77 -14.20 7.64
C VAL A 525 5.36 -13.72 7.33
N PHE A 526 4.43 -14.64 7.10
CA PHE A 526 3.03 -14.30 6.87
C PHE A 526 2.40 -13.66 8.10
N VAL A 527 2.66 -14.18 9.31
CA VAL A 527 2.21 -13.62 10.59
C VAL A 527 2.76 -12.21 10.83
N HIS A 528 4.03 -11.95 10.49
CA HIS A 528 4.62 -10.61 10.62
C HIS A 528 4.09 -9.63 9.56
N ILE A 529 3.81 -10.11 8.35
CA ILE A 529 3.08 -9.38 7.30
C ILE A 529 1.62 -9.16 7.72
N LEU A 530 1.06 -9.98 8.60
CA LEU A 530 -0.29 -9.81 9.11
C LEU A 530 -0.33 -8.75 10.25
N ASP A 531 0.60 -8.74 11.21
CA ASP A 531 0.49 -7.79 12.35
C ASP A 531 0.75 -6.30 12.01
N ASN A 532 1.62 -5.99 11.04
CA ASN A 532 2.02 -4.62 10.71
C ASN A 532 0.98 -3.82 9.90
N VAL A 533 -0.17 -4.42 9.65
CA VAL A 533 -1.22 -4.02 8.71
C VAL A 533 -2.15 -3.01 9.31
N ILE A 534 -2.62 -3.34 10.50
CA ILE A 534 -3.90 -2.83 11.00
C ILE A 534 -3.78 -1.35 11.39
N LEU A 535 -2.55 -0.89 11.60
CA LEU A 535 -2.20 0.43 12.10
C LEU A 535 -1.67 1.38 11.02
N SER A 536 -1.53 0.93 9.77
CA SER A 536 -1.04 1.68 8.61
C SER A 536 -2.12 1.86 7.55
#